data_AF-A0ABC9SV45-F1
#
_entry.id   AF-A0ABC9SV45-F1
#
_cell.length_a   1.000
_cell.length_b   1.000
_cell.length_c   1.000
_cell.angle_alpha   90.00
_cell.angle_beta   90.00
_cell.angle_gamma   90.00
#
_symmetry.space_group_name_H-M   'P 1'
#
loop_
_entity.id
_entity.type
_entity.pdbx_description
1 polymer ?
#
loop_
_entity_poly.entity_id
_entity_poly.type
_entity_poly.pdbx_seq_one_letter_code
_entity_poly.pdbx_strand_id
1 'polypeptide(L)'
;MFNQQLVNLRIDFAFKQLFGTNGSEDILIAFLNAMLQDSLESPIASLQLEDPHLHREYEEDKLSILDISATLNTGTKVNVEIQLNNNHDMVKRSLYYWGRLYTSQLQKGMPYSALHKTITINLLNFVMFSEHPAFHTTSILWNTQQKNS
;
A
#
# COMPACT_ATOMS: atom_id res chain seq x y z
N MET A 1 -17.97 -32.37 -13.92
CA MET A 1 -17.50 -30.98 -13.75
C MET A 1 -16.61 -30.95 -12.52
N PHE A 2 -15.34 -30.54 -12.66
CA PHE A 2 -14.47 -30.41 -11.49
C PHE A 2 -14.97 -29.22 -10.66
N ASN A 3 -15.45 -29.50 -9.45
CA ASN A 3 -15.75 -28.47 -8.47
C ASN A 3 -14.41 -28.00 -7.89
N GLN A 4 -13.69 -27.14 -8.61
CA GLN A 4 -12.47 -26.54 -8.09
C GLN A 4 -12.86 -25.56 -7.00
N GLN A 5 -12.61 -25.94 -5.75
CA GLN A 5 -12.74 -25.05 -4.61
C GLN A 5 -11.78 -23.87 -4.81
N LEU A 6 -12.33 -22.68 -5.06
CA LEU A 6 -11.55 -21.46 -5.22
C LEU A 6 -10.78 -21.16 -3.93
N VAL A 7 -9.54 -20.72 -4.07
CA VAL A 7 -8.70 -20.33 -2.92
C VAL A 7 -9.27 -19.07 -2.29
N ASN A 8 -9.41 -19.05 -0.97
CA ASN A 8 -9.83 -17.87 -0.24
C ASN A 8 -8.68 -16.86 -0.15
N LEU A 9 -8.78 -15.76 -0.90
CA LEU A 9 -7.76 -14.70 -0.92
C LEU A 9 -7.68 -13.86 0.36
N ARG A 10 -8.57 -14.09 1.34
CA ARG A 10 -8.38 -13.55 2.70
C ARG A 10 -7.22 -14.24 3.43
N ILE A 11 -6.80 -15.42 2.98
CA ILE A 11 -5.63 -16.10 3.54
C ILE A 11 -4.38 -15.32 3.13
N ASP A 12 -3.65 -14.81 4.12
CA ASP A 12 -2.43 -14.01 3.95
C ASP A 12 -1.46 -14.61 2.93
N PHE A 13 -1.13 -15.90 3.08
CA PHE A 13 -0.27 -16.62 2.16
C PHE A 13 -0.80 -16.65 0.72
N ALA A 14 -2.11 -16.88 0.53
CA ALA A 14 -2.71 -16.93 -0.80
C ALA A 14 -2.72 -15.55 -1.46
N PHE A 15 -2.97 -14.50 -0.68
CA PHE A 15 -2.90 -13.11 -1.14
C PHE A 15 -1.48 -12.76 -1.62
N LYS A 16 -0.48 -13.01 -0.78
CA LYS A 16 0.94 -12.79 -1.11
C LYS A 16 1.39 -13.60 -2.33
N GLN A 17 0.98 -14.87 -2.42
CA GLN A 17 1.30 -15.69 -3.59
C GLN A 17 0.68 -15.16 -4.88
N LEU A 18 -0.57 -14.67 -4.84
CA LEU A 18 -1.27 -14.22 -6.04
C LEU A 18 -0.73 -12.88 -6.57
N PHE A 19 -0.32 -11.97 -5.68
CA PHE A 19 0.00 -10.60 -6.06
C PHE A 19 1.47 -10.21 -5.87
N GLY A 20 2.20 -10.91 -5.00
CA GLY A 20 3.58 -10.58 -4.59
C GLY A 20 4.64 -11.55 -5.09
N THR A 21 4.31 -12.43 -6.05
CA THR A 21 5.29 -13.36 -6.65
C THR A 21 5.77 -12.83 -7.99
N ASN A 22 7.08 -12.83 -8.24
CA ASN A 22 7.61 -12.47 -9.56
C ASN A 22 6.91 -13.26 -10.67
N GLY A 23 6.40 -12.57 -11.69
CA GLY A 23 5.52 -13.12 -12.72
C GLY A 23 4.03 -12.87 -12.49
N SER A 24 3.62 -12.33 -11.33
CA SER A 24 2.22 -11.94 -11.04
C SER A 24 1.94 -10.45 -11.23
N GLU A 25 2.85 -9.71 -11.87
CA GLU A 25 2.78 -8.25 -12.00
C GLU A 25 1.50 -7.82 -12.71
N ASP A 26 1.08 -8.51 -13.77
CA ASP A 26 -0.14 -8.21 -14.52
C ASP A 26 -1.40 -8.27 -13.65
N ILE A 27 -1.44 -9.22 -12.70
CA ILE A 27 -2.55 -9.38 -11.77
C ILE A 27 -2.58 -8.21 -10.78
N LEU A 28 -1.42 -7.82 -10.25
CA LEU A 28 -1.30 -6.66 -9.36
C LEU A 28 -1.62 -5.36 -10.11
N ILE A 29 -1.16 -5.18 -11.34
CA ILE A 29 -1.47 -4.03 -12.19
C ILE A 29 -2.98 -3.91 -12.41
N ALA A 30 -3.65 -5.00 -12.77
CA ALA A 30 -5.10 -5.01 -12.97
C ALA A 30 -5.86 -4.61 -11.69
N PHE A 31 -5.44 -5.16 -10.54
CA PHE A 31 -6.01 -4.80 -9.24
C PHE A 31 -5.80 -3.33 -8.89
N LEU A 32 -4.57 -2.82 -9.02
CA LEU A 32 -4.24 -1.42 -8.69
C LEU A 32 -4.97 -0.44 -9.61
N ASN A 33 -5.07 -0.73 -10.91
CA ASN A 33 -5.83 0.08 -11.85
C ASN A 33 -7.32 0.16 -11.49
N ALA A 34 -7.91 -0.96 -11.05
CA ALA A 34 -9.31 -0.97 -10.60
C ALA A 34 -9.51 -0.20 -9.29
N MET A 35 -8.59 -0.35 -8.33
CA MET A 35 -8.68 0.30 -7.02
C MET A 35 -8.40 1.80 -7.05
N LEU A 36 -7.53 2.25 -7.96
CA LEU A 36 -7.04 3.62 -8.02
C LEU A 36 -7.54 4.39 -9.26
N GLN A 37 -8.53 3.85 -9.99
CA GLN A 37 -8.99 4.40 -11.27
C GLN A 37 -9.26 5.91 -11.22
N ASP A 38 -9.92 6.39 -10.17
CA ASP A 38 -10.27 7.81 -10.01
C ASP A 38 -9.13 8.67 -9.46
N SER A 39 -8.05 8.05 -8.98
CA SER A 39 -6.90 8.71 -8.33
C SER A 39 -5.62 8.72 -9.19
N LEU A 40 -5.61 7.98 -10.29
CA LEU A 40 -4.50 7.88 -11.22
C LEU A 40 -4.66 8.86 -12.37
N GLU A 41 -3.59 9.57 -12.71
CA GLU A 41 -3.57 10.44 -13.90
C GLU A 41 -3.61 9.63 -15.21
N SER A 42 -3.07 8.41 -15.17
CA SER A 42 -3.09 7.44 -16.26
C SER A 42 -3.04 6.01 -15.73
N PRO A 43 -3.55 5.01 -16.48
CA PRO A 43 -3.44 3.62 -16.09
C PRO A 43 -1.98 3.19 -15.88
N ILE A 44 -1.77 2.36 -14.86
CA ILE A 44 -0.49 1.71 -14.58
C ILE A 44 -0.16 0.78 -15.73
N ALA A 45 0.96 1.05 -16.41
CA ALA A 45 1.43 0.26 -17.55
C ALA A 45 2.35 -0.88 -17.12
N SER A 46 3.19 -0.65 -16.12
CA SER A 46 4.07 -1.67 -15.56
C SER A 46 4.48 -1.31 -14.14
N LEU A 47 4.90 -2.34 -13.40
CA LEU A 47 5.49 -2.22 -12.08
C LEU A 47 6.60 -3.26 -11.91
N GLN A 48 7.44 -3.04 -10.92
CA GLN A 48 8.41 -4.00 -10.42
C GLN A 48 8.03 -4.37 -8.99
N LEU A 49 7.96 -5.67 -8.68
CA LEU A 49 7.86 -6.13 -7.30
C LEU A 49 9.18 -5.88 -6.56
N GLU A 50 9.08 -5.39 -5.34
CA GLU A 50 10.20 -5.03 -4.48
C GLU A 50 10.31 -6.00 -3.32
N ASP A 51 11.47 -6.03 -2.67
CA ASP A 51 11.61 -6.73 -1.39
C ASP A 51 10.64 -6.10 -0.36
N PRO A 52 9.73 -6.87 0.25
CA PRO A 52 8.81 -6.35 1.26
C PRO A 52 9.50 -5.95 2.57
N HIS A 53 10.76 -6.35 2.81
CA HIS A 53 11.47 -6.01 4.03
C HIS A 53 11.94 -4.55 3.99
N LEU A 54 11.37 -3.74 4.88
CA LEU A 54 11.89 -2.39 5.11
C LEU A 54 13.15 -2.48 5.98
N HIS A 55 14.28 -2.09 5.41
CA HIS A 55 15.55 -2.08 6.13
C HIS A 55 15.49 -1.21 7.39
N ARG A 56 16.12 -1.70 8.45
CA ARG A 56 16.34 -0.95 9.68
C ARG A 56 17.48 0.03 9.49
N GLU A 57 17.33 1.26 9.97
CA GLU A 57 18.41 2.25 10.02
C GLU A 57 19.21 2.09 11.32
N TYR A 58 18.53 1.75 12.41
CA TYR A 58 19.11 1.51 13.74
C TYR A 58 18.71 0.14 14.30
N GLU A 59 19.51 -0.41 15.21
CA GLU A 59 19.28 -1.74 15.79
C GLU A 59 17.92 -1.85 16.50
N GLU A 60 17.53 -0.76 17.15
CA GLU A 60 16.28 -0.59 17.91
C GLU A 60 15.04 -0.32 17.07
N ASP A 61 15.19 -0.17 15.74
CA ASP A 61 14.06 0.03 14.85
C ASP A 61 13.16 -1.20 14.80
N LYS A 62 11.85 -0.95 14.77
CA LYS A 62 10.85 -1.99 14.54
C LYS A 62 11.03 -2.59 13.14
N LEU A 63 11.26 -3.91 13.07
CA LEU A 63 11.23 -4.65 11.82
C LEU A 63 9.84 -4.53 11.19
N SER A 64 9.80 -4.09 9.94
CA SER A 64 8.57 -3.86 9.19
C SER A 64 8.68 -4.64 7.89
N ILE A 65 7.75 -5.58 7.69
CA ILE A 65 7.67 -6.41 6.49
C ILE A 65 6.30 -6.12 5.90
N LEU A 66 6.29 -5.58 4.69
CA LEU A 66 5.08 -5.28 3.95
C LEU A 66 4.49 -6.58 3.39
N ASP A 67 3.18 -6.61 3.14
CA ASP A 67 2.61 -7.78 2.47
C ASP A 67 3.00 -7.80 0.98
N ILE A 68 2.90 -6.66 0.30
CA ILE A 68 3.29 -6.47 -1.09
C ILE A 68 3.92 -5.09 -1.23
N SER A 69 5.12 -5.03 -1.80
CA SER A 69 5.81 -3.79 -2.15
C SER A 69 6.08 -3.76 -3.65
N ALA A 70 5.82 -2.63 -4.30
CA ALA A 70 6.06 -2.46 -5.72
C ALA A 70 6.47 -1.03 -6.08
N THR A 71 7.21 -0.90 -7.18
CA THR A 71 7.56 0.39 -7.80
C THR A 71 6.93 0.47 -9.18
N LEU A 72 6.11 1.49 -9.43
CA LEU A 72 5.55 1.75 -10.75
C LEU A 72 6.63 2.30 -11.70
N ASN A 73 6.40 2.22 -13.01
CA ASN A 73 7.27 2.83 -14.01
C ASN A 73 7.49 4.35 -13.83
N THR A 74 6.60 5.03 -13.12
CA THR A 74 6.72 6.46 -12.75
C THR A 74 7.63 6.70 -11.54
N GLY A 75 8.18 5.64 -10.93
CA GLY A 75 8.93 5.70 -9.67
C GLY A 75 8.05 5.72 -8.42
N THR A 76 6.72 5.85 -8.57
CA THR A 76 5.75 5.80 -7.46
C THR A 76 5.91 4.48 -6.69
N LYS A 77 6.04 4.57 -5.36
CA LYS A 77 6.08 3.41 -4.47
C LYS A 77 4.66 3.01 -4.07
N VAL A 78 4.36 1.72 -4.10
CA VAL A 78 3.05 1.17 -3.73
C VAL A 78 3.23 0.09 -2.68
N ASN A 79 2.47 0.20 -1.60
CA ASN A 79 2.31 -0.81 -0.59
C ASN A 79 0.86 -1.31 -0.58
N VAL A 80 0.65 -2.63 -0.52
CA VAL A 80 -0.67 -3.24 -0.34
C VAL A 80 -0.63 -4.18 0.85
N GLU A 81 -1.51 -3.94 1.83
CA GLU A 81 -1.61 -4.69 3.09
C GLU A 81 -2.98 -5.35 3.22
N ILE A 82 -3.05 -6.54 3.82
CA ILE A 82 -4.30 -7.20 4.18
C ILE A 82 -4.37 -7.46 5.68
N GLN A 83 -5.49 -7.09 6.31
CA GLN A 83 -5.71 -7.35 7.73
C GLN A 83 -7.10 -7.90 8.00
N LEU A 84 -7.15 -9.11 8.57
CA LEU A 84 -8.41 -9.75 8.96
C LEU A 84 -8.88 -9.37 10.37
N ASN A 85 -7.95 -9.18 11.29
CA ASN A 85 -8.24 -8.94 12.71
C ASN A 85 -8.07 -7.46 13.05
N ASN A 86 -9.02 -6.91 13.81
CA ASN A 86 -8.92 -5.54 14.31
C ASN A 86 -8.06 -5.49 15.58
N ASN A 87 -6.81 -5.06 15.44
CA ASN A 87 -5.88 -4.85 16.55
C ASN A 87 -5.94 -3.42 17.12
N HIS A 88 -6.86 -2.58 16.62
CA HIS A 88 -7.07 -1.19 17.03
C HIS A 88 -5.85 -0.25 16.84
N ASP A 89 -4.82 -0.69 16.13
CA ASP A 89 -3.60 0.09 15.83
C ASP A 89 -3.41 0.37 14.33
N MET A 90 -4.35 -0.06 13.48
CA MET A 90 -4.19 -0.09 12.02
C MET A 90 -3.87 1.28 11.41
N VAL A 91 -4.51 2.36 11.88
CA VAL A 91 -4.19 3.72 11.39
C VAL A 91 -2.74 4.10 11.69
N LYS A 92 -2.27 3.83 12.91
CA LYS A 92 -0.88 4.11 13.31
C LYS A 92 0.10 3.23 12.53
N ARG A 93 -0.23 1.95 12.34
CA ARG A 93 0.59 0.99 11.59
C ARG A 93 0.71 1.37 10.12
N SER A 94 -0.42 1.66 9.47
CA SER A 94 -0.44 2.09 8.07
C SER A 94 0.34 3.38 7.87
N LEU A 95 0.19 4.37 8.77
CA LEU A 95 0.95 5.60 8.69
C LEU A 95 2.45 5.37 8.90
N TYR A 96 2.81 4.50 9.85
CA TYR A 96 4.20 4.13 10.10
C TYR A 96 4.83 3.45 8.88
N TYR A 97 4.16 2.47 8.27
CA TYR A 97 4.64 1.78 7.06
C TYR A 97 4.73 2.72 5.87
N TRP A 98 3.73 3.57 5.65
CA TRP A 98 3.78 4.59 4.61
C TRP A 98 4.99 5.52 4.80
N GLY A 99 5.20 6.02 6.03
CA GLY A 99 6.31 6.91 6.35
C GLY A 99 7.66 6.26 6.14
N ARG A 100 7.85 5.02 6.60
CA ARG A 100 9.08 4.26 6.39
C ARG A 100 9.38 4.01 4.92
N LEU A 101 8.37 3.61 4.14
CA LEU A 101 8.52 3.42 2.70
C LEU A 101 8.81 4.74 1.97
N TYR A 102 8.24 5.85 2.44
CA TYR A 102 8.50 7.16 1.87
C TYR A 102 9.94 7.61 2.14
N THR A 103 10.42 7.50 3.38
CA THR A 103 11.77 7.93 3.77
C THR A 103 12.86 7.02 3.22
N SER A 104 12.60 5.72 3.05
CA SER A 104 13.59 4.76 2.52
C SER A 104 14.01 5.02 1.08
N GLN A 105 13.31 5.91 0.37
CA GLN A 105 13.67 6.31 -0.99
C GLN A 105 14.94 7.18 -1.05
N LEU A 106 15.26 7.88 0.04
CA LEU A 106 16.38 8.82 0.06
C LEU A 106 17.60 8.24 0.79
N GLN A 107 18.76 8.58 0.27
CA GLN A 107 20.04 8.35 0.92
C GLN A 107 20.71 9.70 1.24
N LYS A 108 21.72 9.67 2.11
CA LYS A 108 22.47 10.86 2.51
C LYS A 108 23.01 11.60 1.28
N GLY A 109 22.69 12.89 1.18
CA GLY A 109 23.13 13.77 0.10
C GLY A 109 22.16 13.87 -1.08
N MET A 110 21.09 13.08 -1.12
CA MET A 110 20.03 13.23 -2.12
C MET A 110 19.15 14.44 -1.80
N PRO A 111 18.70 15.20 -2.82
CA PRO A 111 17.75 16.27 -2.62
C PRO A 111 16.35 15.70 -2.33
N TYR A 112 15.58 16.39 -1.49
CA TYR A 112 14.19 15.99 -1.19
C TYR A 112 13.28 15.97 -2.43
N SER A 113 13.62 16.71 -3.49
CA SER A 113 12.91 16.67 -4.77
C SER A 113 13.02 15.32 -5.50
N ALA A 114 13.88 14.41 -5.05
CA ALA A 114 13.98 13.05 -5.58
C ALA A 114 12.95 12.07 -4.97
N LEU A 115 12.16 12.50 -3.98
CA LEU A 115 11.09 11.70 -3.40
C LEU A 115 9.97 11.49 -4.43
N HIS A 116 9.61 10.23 -4.65
CA HIS A 116 8.45 9.89 -5.45
C HIS A 116 7.22 9.72 -4.55
N LYS A 117 6.05 9.87 -5.17
CA LYS A 117 4.75 9.60 -4.53
C LYS A 117 4.75 8.19 -3.93
N THR A 118 4.18 8.04 -2.73
CA THR A 118 3.95 6.74 -2.08
C THR A 118 2.47 6.52 -1.86
N ILE A 119 1.96 5.36 -2.25
CA ILE A 119 0.56 4.94 -2.08
C ILE A 119 0.52 3.72 -1.16
N THR A 120 -0.33 3.74 -0.14
CA THR A 120 -0.61 2.57 0.70
C THR A 120 -2.08 2.20 0.59
N ILE A 121 -2.37 0.94 0.26
CA ILE A 121 -3.71 0.37 0.20
C ILE A 121 -3.84 -0.62 1.36
N ASN A 122 -4.85 -0.46 2.22
CA ASN A 122 -5.14 -1.40 3.30
C ASN A 122 -6.47 -2.10 3.04
N LEU A 123 -6.44 -3.42 2.87
CA LEU A 123 -7.62 -4.27 2.72
C LEU A 123 -8.02 -4.82 4.08
N LEU A 124 -9.18 -4.42 4.60
CA LEU A 124 -9.59 -4.72 5.97
C LEU A 124 -10.85 -5.59 5.98
N ASN A 125 -10.88 -6.60 6.85
CA ASN A 125 -12.08 -7.41 7.13
C ASN A 125 -12.88 -6.89 8.34
N PHE A 126 -12.74 -5.61 8.66
CA PHE A 126 -13.44 -4.93 9.73
C PHE A 126 -13.69 -3.46 9.36
N VAL A 127 -14.68 -2.85 10.02
CA VAL A 127 -14.99 -1.43 9.82
C VAL A 127 -13.97 -0.58 10.56
N MET A 128 -13.20 0.22 9.82
CA MET A 128 -12.23 1.15 10.41
C MET A 128 -12.91 2.40 10.98
N PHE A 129 -13.83 2.99 10.20
CA PHE A 129 -14.45 4.29 10.50
C PHE A 129 -15.96 4.11 10.59
N SER A 130 -16.45 3.71 11.76
CA SER A 130 -17.88 3.46 12.00
C SER A 130 -18.77 4.69 11.81
N GLU A 131 -18.20 5.88 11.96
CA GLU A 131 -18.81 7.19 11.78
C GLU A 131 -19.06 7.55 10.30
N HIS A 132 -18.46 6.79 9.37
CA HIS A 132 -18.59 7.00 7.93
C HIS A 132 -19.25 5.76 7.30
N PRO A 133 -20.58 5.78 7.08
CA PRO A 133 -21.33 4.62 6.60
C PRO A 133 -21.09 4.30 5.11
N ALA A 134 -20.38 5.17 4.39
CA ALA A 134 -20.04 4.96 2.99
C ALA A 134 -19.03 3.81 2.84
N PHE A 135 -19.17 3.03 1.76
CA PHE A 135 -18.24 1.95 1.43
C PHE A 135 -16.83 2.46 1.07
N HIS A 136 -16.75 3.69 0.54
CA HIS A 136 -15.51 4.34 0.16
C HIS A 136 -15.46 5.74 0.79
N THR A 137 -14.34 6.05 1.45
CA THR A 137 -14.10 7.33 2.11
C THR A 137 -12.74 7.87 1.67
N THR A 138 -12.72 9.09 1.15
CA THR A 138 -11.48 9.82 0.82
C THR A 138 -11.19 10.87 1.88
N SER A 139 -9.95 10.96 2.32
CA SER A 139 -9.50 11.98 3.27
C SER A 139 -8.18 12.55 2.78
N ILE A 140 -7.97 13.87 2.87
CA ILE A 140 -6.69 14.50 2.57
C ILE A 140 -6.21 15.28 3.79
N LEU A 141 -4.88 15.38 3.94
CA LEU A 141 -4.28 16.18 5.00
C LEU A 141 -4.41 17.65 4.60
N TRP A 142 -5.38 18.36 5.19
CA TRP A 142 -5.61 19.78 4.92
C TRP A 142 -4.76 20.69 5.83
N ASN A 143 -4.25 21.77 5.24
CA ASN A 143 -3.73 22.89 6.01
C ASN A 143 -4.90 23.69 6.61
N THR A 144 -4.96 23.80 7.93
CA THR A 144 -6.03 24.47 8.67
C THR A 144 -6.05 26.00 8.52
N GLN A 145 -5.02 26.61 7.91
CA GLN A 145 -4.93 28.06 7.70
C GLN A 145 -5.56 28.58 6.39
N GLN A 146 -6.02 27.73 5.47
CA GLN A 146 -6.77 28.18 4.29
C GLN A 146 -8.29 28.18 4.51
N LYS A 147 -8.73 28.69 5.67
CA LYS A 147 -10.11 29.19 5.83
C LYS A 147 -10.08 30.70 5.58
N ASN A 148 -10.61 31.09 4.42
CA ASN A 148 -10.84 32.45 3.94
C ASN A 148 -9.70 33.07 3.11
N SER A 149 -9.80 32.93 1.79
CA SER A 149 -9.47 33.97 0.80
C SER A 149 -10.34 33.74 -0.43
#